data_AF-A0A379WNU5-F1
#
_entry.id   AF-A0A379WNU5-F1
#
_cell.length_a   1.000
_cell.length_b   1.000
_cell.length_c   1.000
_cell.angle_alpha   90.00
_cell.angle_beta   90.00
_cell.angle_gamma   90.00
#
_symmetry.space_group_name_H-M   'P 1'
#
loop_
_entity.id
_entity.type
_entity.pdbx_description
1 polymer ?
#
loop_
_entity_poly.entity_id
_entity_poly.type
_entity_poly.pdbx_seq_one_letter_code
_entity_poly.pdbx_strand_id
1 'polypeptide(L)'
;MFAQANSEHCRHKIFNADWIIDGKPQPKSLFKMIKNTFETTPDYVLSAYKDNAAVMEGSAVGRYFADLNTGRYDFHQEPAHILMKVETHNHPTAISPVAGGGDRFRRRNS
;
A
#
# COMPACT_ATOMS: atom_id res chain seq x y z
N MET A 1 -7.58 -16.01 16.87
CA MET A 1 -7.62 -15.80 15.40
C MET A 1 -8.84 -15.00 14.95
N PHE A 2 -10.08 -15.42 15.27
CA PHE A 2 -11.31 -14.77 14.80
C PHE A 2 -11.44 -13.27 15.16
N ALA A 3 -11.16 -12.88 16.42
CA ALA A 3 -11.31 -11.50 16.87
C ALA A 3 -10.31 -10.53 16.20
N GLN A 4 -9.08 -10.98 15.92
CA GLN A 4 -8.05 -10.15 15.31
C GLN A 4 -8.35 -9.87 13.83
N ALA A 5 -8.77 -10.91 13.08
CA ALA A 5 -9.16 -10.76 11.67
C ALA A 5 -10.41 -9.89 11.47
N ASN A 6 -11.32 -9.89 12.45
CA ASN A 6 -12.56 -9.11 12.41
C ASN A 6 -12.47 -7.77 13.18
N SER A 7 -11.28 -7.39 13.62
CA SER A 7 -11.04 -6.07 14.20
C SER A 7 -11.27 -4.96 13.16
N GLU A 8 -11.57 -3.75 13.62
CA GLU A 8 -11.79 -2.63 12.69
C GLU A 8 -10.54 -2.31 11.87
N HIS A 9 -9.37 -2.33 12.52
CA HIS A 9 -8.09 -2.10 11.89
C HIS A 9 -7.78 -3.10 10.76
N CYS A 10 -8.22 -4.35 10.86
CA CYS A 10 -7.99 -5.35 9.81
C CYS A 10 -9.08 -5.35 8.73
N ARG A 11 -10.34 -5.14 9.11
CA ARG A 11 -11.47 -5.30 8.20
C ARG A 11 -11.91 -3.98 7.53
N HIS A 12 -11.46 -2.84 8.05
CA HIS A 12 -11.80 -1.51 7.54
C HIS A 12 -13.33 -1.35 7.35
N LYS A 13 -14.13 -1.69 8.38
CA LYS A 13 -15.59 -1.72 8.25
C LYS A 13 -16.12 -0.31 8.03
N ILE A 14 -15.57 0.71 8.70
CA ILE A 14 -15.96 2.11 8.54
C ILE A 14 -15.74 2.57 7.08
N PHE A 15 -14.61 2.19 6.47
CA PHE A 15 -14.32 2.55 5.08
C PHE A 15 -15.24 1.87 4.06
N ASN A 16 -15.82 0.73 4.41
CA ASN A 16 -16.74 -0.04 3.56
C ASN A 16 -18.22 0.16 3.91
N ALA A 17 -18.53 0.91 4.97
CA ALA A 17 -19.90 1.10 5.44
C ALA A 17 -20.73 2.00 4.52
N ASP A 18 -22.05 1.86 4.61
CA ASP A 18 -23.03 2.82 4.11
C ASP A 18 -23.16 4.00 5.08
N TRP A 19 -23.40 5.19 4.54
CA TRP A 19 -23.44 6.43 5.32
C TRP A 19 -24.79 7.13 5.17
N ILE A 20 -25.27 7.70 6.27
CA ILE A 20 -26.38 8.67 6.28
C ILE A 20 -25.84 9.93 6.92
N ILE A 21 -25.87 11.04 6.17
CA ILE A 21 -25.35 12.34 6.62
C ILE A 21 -26.53 13.31 6.58
N ASP A 22 -26.83 13.95 7.72
CA ASP A 22 -27.96 14.87 7.88
C ASP A 22 -29.31 14.29 7.40
N GLY A 23 -29.53 13.01 7.73
CA GLY A 23 -30.74 12.27 7.35
C GLY A 23 -30.77 11.79 5.89
N LYS A 24 -29.72 12.04 5.09
CA LYS A 24 -29.65 11.64 3.67
C LYS A 24 -28.69 10.46 3.46
N PRO A 25 -29.18 9.32 2.91
CA PRO A 25 -28.33 8.21 2.51
C PRO A 25 -27.33 8.62 1.43
N GLN A 26 -26.09 8.16 1.56
CA GLN A 26 -25.00 8.42 0.63
C GLN A 26 -24.84 7.26 -0.36
N PRO A 27 -24.57 7.53 -1.65
CA PRO A 27 -24.55 6.50 -2.69
C PRO A 27 -23.26 5.67 -2.73
N LYS A 28 -22.20 6.08 -2.03
CA LYS A 28 -20.88 5.44 -2.06
C LYS A 28 -20.29 5.37 -0.65
N SER A 29 -19.60 4.27 -0.36
CA SER A 29 -18.72 4.18 0.82
C SER A 29 -17.45 5.02 0.62
N LEU A 30 -16.72 5.30 1.71
CA LEU A 30 -15.46 6.04 1.65
C LEU A 30 -14.45 5.35 0.71
N PHE A 31 -14.33 4.03 0.79
CA PHE A 31 -13.41 3.29 -0.08
C PHE A 31 -13.84 3.32 -1.55
N LYS A 32 -15.15 3.31 -1.83
CA LYS A 32 -15.65 3.44 -3.21
C LYS A 32 -15.41 4.83 -3.77
N MET A 33 -15.46 5.88 -2.94
CA MET A 33 -15.04 7.22 -3.35
C MET A 33 -13.54 7.29 -3.68
N ILE A 34 -12.68 6.63 -2.89
CA ILE A 34 -11.24 6.54 -3.20
C ILE A 34 -11.01 5.78 -4.51
N LYS A 35 -11.66 4.63 -4.73
CA LYS A 35 -11.53 3.88 -5.99
C LYS A 35 -11.95 4.69 -7.21
N ASN A 36 -12.84 5.66 -7.05
CA ASN A 36 -13.31 6.48 -8.16
C ASN A 36 -12.20 7.32 -8.80
N THR A 37 -11.13 7.65 -8.06
CA THR A 37 -9.98 8.35 -8.64
C THR A 37 -9.26 7.46 -9.65
N PHE A 38 -9.12 6.16 -9.35
CA PHE A 38 -8.55 5.17 -10.27
C PHE A 38 -9.50 4.84 -11.44
N GLU A 39 -10.82 4.83 -11.20
CA GLU A 39 -11.81 4.69 -12.29
C GLU A 39 -11.74 5.86 -13.29
N THR A 40 -11.38 7.06 -12.81
CA THR A 40 -11.30 8.29 -13.63
C THR A 40 -9.95 8.44 -14.31
N THR A 41 -8.86 8.10 -13.61
CA THR A 41 -7.49 8.24 -14.11
C THR A 41 -6.74 6.93 -13.86
N PRO A 42 -6.90 5.93 -14.74
CA PRO A 42 -6.19 4.66 -14.63
C PRO A 42 -4.76 4.72 -15.18
N ASP A 43 -4.38 5.83 -15.82
CA ASP A 43 -3.12 5.98 -16.54
C ASP A 43 -1.90 5.65 -15.68
N TYR A 44 -0.97 4.88 -16.25
CA TYR A 44 0.30 4.47 -15.65
C TYR A 44 0.18 3.59 -14.39
N VAL A 45 -1.02 3.18 -13.96
CA VAL A 45 -1.19 2.34 -12.77
C VAL A 45 -1.16 0.85 -13.15
N LEU A 46 -0.18 0.12 -12.62
CA LEU A 46 -0.04 -1.34 -12.82
C LEU A 46 -0.79 -2.14 -11.72
N SER A 47 -0.85 -1.58 -10.51
CA SER A 47 -1.55 -2.20 -9.38
C SER A 47 -2.11 -1.16 -8.41
N ALA A 48 -3.41 -1.28 -8.10
CA ALA A 48 -4.08 -0.54 -7.04
C ALA A 48 -5.11 -1.44 -6.35
N TYR A 49 -5.21 -1.36 -5.02
CA TYR A 49 -6.23 -2.02 -4.17
C TYR A 49 -6.28 -3.56 -4.19
N LYS A 50 -5.33 -4.23 -4.87
CA LYS A 50 -5.23 -5.70 -4.96
C LYS A 50 -4.00 -6.28 -4.25
N ASP A 51 -3.15 -5.42 -3.70
CA ASP A 51 -1.95 -5.78 -2.95
C ASP A 51 -1.74 -4.78 -1.80
N ASN A 52 -0.74 -5.02 -0.98
CA ASN A 52 -0.33 -4.19 0.14
C ASN A 52 0.30 -2.86 -0.30
N ALA A 53 0.69 -2.70 -1.57
CA ALA A 53 1.25 -1.48 -2.13
C ALA A 53 0.63 -1.19 -3.49
N ALA A 54 0.63 0.09 -3.89
CA ALA A 54 0.33 0.47 -5.26
C ALA A 54 1.62 0.41 -6.09
N VAL A 55 1.47 0.11 -7.38
CA VAL A 55 2.58 0.08 -8.35
C VAL A 55 2.18 0.88 -9.58
N MET A 56 3.06 1.80 -9.99
CA MET A 56 2.92 2.57 -11.22
C MET A 56 4.08 2.29 -12.18
N GLU A 57 3.85 2.58 -13.45
CA GLU A 57 4.87 2.54 -14.49
C GLU A 57 6.06 3.43 -14.10
N GLY A 58 7.24 3.00 -14.54
CA GLY A 58 8.49 3.67 -14.25
C GLY A 58 9.29 3.83 -15.53
N SER A 59 10.60 3.91 -15.43
CA SER A 59 11.49 4.09 -16.59
C SER A 59 12.25 2.81 -16.91
N ALA A 60 12.57 2.61 -18.19
CA ALA A 60 13.52 1.58 -18.59
C ALA A 60 14.94 2.04 -18.23
N VAL A 61 15.59 1.34 -17.31
CA VAL A 61 16.92 1.70 -16.78
C VAL A 61 17.77 0.44 -16.61
N GLY A 62 19.08 0.63 -16.49
CA GLY A 62 19.99 -0.45 -16.10
C GLY A 62 19.86 -0.74 -14.61
N ARG A 63 19.15 -1.80 -14.24
CA ARG A 63 19.11 -2.29 -12.87
C ARG A 63 20.43 -2.99 -12.56
N TYR A 64 21.09 -2.58 -11.49
CA TYR A 64 22.43 -3.05 -11.17
C TYR A 64 22.40 -4.04 -10.01
N PHE A 65 22.69 -5.31 -10.29
CA PHE A 65 22.77 -6.38 -9.29
C PHE A 65 23.73 -7.49 -9.76
N ALA A 66 24.10 -8.38 -8.85
CA ALA A 66 24.96 -9.51 -9.16
C ALA A 66 24.15 -10.64 -9.82
N ASP A 67 24.64 -11.15 -10.95
CA ASP A 67 24.08 -12.34 -11.58
C ASP A 67 24.22 -13.56 -10.66
N LEU A 68 23.17 -14.39 -10.60
CA LEU A 68 23.09 -15.52 -9.68
C LEU A 68 24.14 -16.60 -9.96
N ASN A 69 24.51 -16.80 -11.23
CA ASN A 69 25.39 -17.89 -11.64
C ASN A 69 26.86 -17.49 -11.57
N THR A 70 27.17 -16.25 -11.92
CA THR A 70 28.55 -15.75 -12.04
C THR A 70 28.99 -14.91 -10.85
N GLY A 71 28.05 -14.41 -10.03
CA GLY A 71 28.31 -13.47 -8.94
C GLY A 71 28.83 -12.10 -9.40
N ARG A 72 28.89 -11.86 -10.72
CA ARG A 72 29.39 -10.61 -11.31
C ARG A 72 28.26 -9.58 -11.35
N TYR A 73 28.56 -8.35 -10.92
CA TYR A 73 27.66 -7.24 -11.08
C TYR A 73 27.64 -6.76 -12.53
N ASP A 74 26.44 -6.51 -13.05
CA ASP A 74 26.23 -5.98 -14.39
C ASP A 74 24.97 -5.09 -14.43
N PHE A 75 24.80 -4.34 -15.51
CA PHE A 75 23.58 -3.59 -15.76
C PHE A 75 22.57 -4.45 -16.53
N HIS A 76 21.38 -4.58 -15.97
CA HIS A 76 20.25 -5.28 -16.60
C HIS A 76 19.24 -4.24 -17.08
N GLN A 77 19.17 -4.01 -18.39
CA GLN A 77 18.25 -3.04 -18.97
C GLN A 77 16.81 -3.59 -18.90
N GLU A 78 16.03 -3.07 -17.95
CA GLU A 78 14.64 -3.50 -17.73
C GLU A 78 13.77 -2.35 -17.21
N PRO A 79 12.43 -2.42 -17.32
CA PRO A 79 11.54 -1.47 -16.67
C PRO A 79 11.70 -1.51 -15.15
N ALA A 80 12.14 -0.41 -14.56
CA ALA A 80 12.13 -0.21 -13.11
C ALA A 80 10.85 0.53 -12.70
N HIS A 81 9.79 -0.25 -12.45
CA HIS A 81 8.51 0.27 -11.95
C HIS A 81 8.61 0.81 -10.52
N ILE A 82 7.68 1.69 -10.15
CA ILE A 82 7.72 2.39 -8.86
C ILE A 82 6.58 1.88 -7.98
N LEU A 83 6.95 1.34 -6.81
CA LEU A 83 5.99 0.95 -5.77
C LEU A 83 5.85 2.04 -4.71
N MET A 84 4.66 2.19 -4.13
CA MET A 84 4.41 3.14 -3.05
C MET A 84 3.45 2.56 -2.01
N LYS A 85 3.76 2.81 -0.73
CA LYS A 85 2.96 2.41 0.42
C LYS A 85 3.20 3.35 1.59
N VAL A 86 2.14 3.67 2.32
CA VAL A 86 2.22 4.43 3.57
C VAL A 86 1.43 3.69 4.63
N GLU A 87 2.04 3.53 5.81
CA GLU A 87 1.40 2.94 6.99
C GLU A 87 1.55 3.88 8.19
N THR A 88 0.68 3.71 9.17
CA THR A 88 0.72 4.43 10.46
C THR A 88 0.87 3.47 11.63
N HIS A 89 1.49 3.92 12.72
CA HIS A 89 1.67 3.10 13.93
C HIS A 89 1.35 3.92 15.19
N ASN A 90 0.24 4.67 15.13
CA ASN A 90 -0.05 5.75 16.07
C ASN A 90 -0.21 5.25 17.52
N HIS A 91 -0.98 4.18 17.73
CA HIS A 91 -1.26 3.67 19.07
C HIS A 91 0.02 3.20 19.80
N PRO A 92 0.91 2.38 19.19
CA PRO A 92 2.14 1.98 19.86
C PRO A 92 3.15 3.13 20.02
N THR A 93 3.22 4.07 19.06
CA THR A 93 4.07 5.26 19.19
C THR A 93 3.66 6.15 20.38
N ALA A 94 2.36 6.23 20.70
CA ALA A 94 1.88 6.97 21.86
C ALA A 94 2.33 6.34 23.21
N ILE A 95 2.58 5.03 23.23
CA ILE A 95 3.00 4.29 24.43
C ILE A 95 4.52 4.27 24.55
N SER A 96 5.24 4.05 23.45
CA SER A 96 6.71 4.06 23.40
C SER A 96 7.19 4.60 22.05
N PRO A 97 7.62 5.86 21.98
CA PRO A 97 7.98 6.51 20.71
C PRO A 97 9.13 5.82 19.96
N VAL A 98 10.18 5.42 20.67
CA VAL A 98 11.39 4.82 20.07
C VAL A 98 11.08 3.43 19.52
N ALA A 99 10.47 2.55 20.32
CA ALA A 99 10.12 1.21 19.88
C ALA A 99 9.04 1.23 18.78
N GLY A 100 8.00 2.06 18.94
CA GLY A 100 6.92 2.19 17.98
C GLY A 100 7.36 2.73 16.61
N GLY A 101 8.38 3.59 16.57
CA GLY A 101 9.02 4.03 15.32
C GLY A 101 9.93 2.96 14.70
N GLY A 102 10.69 2.24 15.53
CA GLY A 102 11.62 1.19 15.09
C GLY A 102 10.95 0.02 14.38
N ASP A 103 9.80 -0.44 14.88
CA ASP A 103 9.06 -1.54 14.24
C ASP A 103 8.47 -1.15 12.88
N ARG A 104 8.19 0.13 12.63
CA ARG A 104 7.68 0.62 11.33
C ARG A 104 8.75 0.53 10.22
N PHE A 105 10.02 0.77 10.54
CA PHE A 105 11.10 0.88 9.55
C PHE A 105 11.76 -0.46 9.16
N ARG A 106 11.21 -1.60 9.58
CA ARG A 106 11.78 -2.90 9.21
C ARG A 106 11.70 -3.10 7.71
N ARG A 107 12.88 -3.13 7.06
CA ARG A 107 13.03 -3.61 5.68
C ARG A 107 12.47 -5.03 5.61
N ARG A 108 11.37 -5.23 4.88
CA ARG A 108 11.00 -6.56 4.42
C ARG A 108 12.01 -6.92 3.34
N ASN A 109 13.02 -7.72 3.68
CA ASN A 109 13.78 -8.42 2.67
C ASN A 109 12.82 -9.45 2.04
N SER A 110 12.38 -9.16 0.83
CA SER A 110 11.76 -10.13 -0.09
C SER A 110 12.85 -10.92 -0.79
#